data_AF-A0A2V5UP47-F1
#
_entry.id   AF-A0A2V5UP47-F1
#
_cell.length_a   1.000
_cell.length_b   1.000
_cell.length_c   1.000
_cell.angle_alpha   90.00
_cell.angle_beta   90.00
_cell.angle_gamma   90.00
#
_symmetry.space_group_name_H-M   'P 1'
#
loop_
_entity.id
_entity.type
_entity.pdbx_description
1 polymer ?
#
loop_
_entity_poly.entity_id
_entity_poly.type
_entity_poly.pdbx_seq_one_letter_code
_entity_poly.pdbx_strand_id
1 'polypeptide(L)'
;MIEPNNGQALSKTQDARPRYTGERLLRERPKIYRQVVRLLGEGWSANKICKWCHVTRETVRAIERREAVEISERKKSIIGILGNVAELGASRMEETIGKAGLRDAAIGTGIAVDKMLALTGQLPSVQIAVVMPTPEERAELRAVDAKLDAIAARLRAAAPRDAGA
;
A
#
# COMPACT_ATOMS: atom_id res chain seq x y z
N MET A 1 39.96 34.16 40.77
CA MET A 1 39.31 34.08 39.45
C MET A 1 39.68 32.74 38.85
N ILE A 2 38.74 31.80 38.86
CA ILE A 2 38.86 30.51 38.19
C ILE A 2 37.65 30.48 37.26
N GLU A 3 37.87 30.70 35.97
CA GLU A 3 36.84 30.51 34.96
C GLU A 3 36.65 29.00 34.71
N PRO A 4 35.43 28.47 34.76
CA PRO A 4 35.17 27.12 34.31
C PRO A 4 34.99 27.05 32.78
N ASN A 5 35.75 26.12 32.24
CA ASN A 5 35.67 25.49 30.93
C ASN A 5 34.24 25.18 30.47
N ASN A 6 33.73 25.92 29.48
CA ASN A 6 32.44 25.67 28.81
C ASN A 6 32.61 24.96 27.44
N GLY A 7 33.53 24.01 27.36
CA GLY A 7 33.79 23.21 26.14
C GLY A 7 32.75 22.12 25.82
N GLN A 8 31.60 22.07 26.48
CA GLN A 8 30.56 21.06 26.21
C GLN A 8 29.17 21.69 26.00
N ALA A 9 29.00 22.43 24.91
CA ALA A 9 27.68 22.80 24.43
C ALA A 9 27.44 22.21 23.03
N LEU A 10 26.84 21.00 23.04
CA LEU A 10 25.85 20.55 22.06
C LEU A 10 26.33 20.31 20.62
N SER A 11 27.05 19.22 20.40
CA SER A 11 27.07 18.51 19.11
C SER A 11 25.72 17.80 18.88
N LYS A 12 24.64 18.56 18.72
CA LYS A 12 23.42 18.07 18.07
C LYS A 12 23.47 18.55 16.64
N THR A 13 24.05 17.73 15.77
CA THR A 13 23.86 17.86 14.33
C THR A 13 22.37 17.72 14.06
N GLN A 14 21.64 18.83 14.08
CA GLN A 14 20.24 18.87 13.73
C GLN A 14 20.19 18.52 12.25
N ASP A 15 19.64 17.35 11.95
CA ASP A 15 19.29 16.95 10.60
C ASP A 15 18.44 18.06 9.98
N ALA A 16 18.98 18.80 9.01
CA ALA A 16 18.32 19.96 8.37
C ALA A 16 17.10 19.55 7.51
N ARG A 17 16.65 18.30 7.62
CA ARG A 17 15.52 17.75 6.88
C ARG A 17 14.21 18.19 7.54
N PRO A 18 13.21 18.66 6.76
CA PRO A 18 11.92 19.02 7.31
C PRO A 18 11.28 17.83 8.03
N ARG A 19 10.92 18.01 9.31
CA ARG A 19 10.22 16.97 10.07
C ARG A 19 8.76 16.91 9.62
N TYR A 20 8.40 15.87 8.88
CA TYR A 20 7.03 15.66 8.40
C TYR A 20 6.20 14.96 9.48
N THR A 21 5.46 15.73 10.26
CA THR A 21 4.56 15.21 11.32
C THR A 21 3.11 15.56 11.03
N GLY A 22 2.20 14.63 11.35
CA GLY A 22 0.76 14.89 11.29
C GLY A 22 0.33 16.02 12.24
N GLU A 23 1.00 16.14 13.39
CA GLU A 23 0.77 17.21 14.38
C GLU A 23 1.01 18.60 13.80
N ARG A 24 2.05 18.79 13.00
CA ARG A 24 2.34 20.07 12.35
C ARG A 24 1.23 20.44 11.38
N LEU A 25 0.79 19.49 10.54
CA LEU A 25 -0.31 19.73 9.61
C LEU A 25 -1.63 20.01 10.34
N LEU A 26 -1.90 19.31 11.45
CA LEU A 26 -3.08 19.55 12.28
C LEU A 26 -3.08 20.98 12.85
N ARG A 27 -1.93 21.46 13.32
CA ARG A 27 -1.79 22.82 13.87
C ARG A 27 -1.91 23.91 12.81
N GLU A 28 -1.24 23.74 11.67
CA GLU A 28 -1.11 24.79 10.65
C GLU A 28 -2.25 24.77 9.62
N ARG A 29 -2.76 23.58 9.26
CA ARG A 29 -3.81 23.39 8.24
C ARG A 29 -4.82 22.32 8.69
N PRO A 30 -5.59 22.55 9.78
CA PRO A 30 -6.49 21.55 10.37
C PRO A 30 -7.57 21.03 9.41
N LYS A 31 -8.05 21.86 8.48
CA LYS A 31 -9.03 21.44 7.46
C LYS A 31 -8.45 20.36 6.53
N ILE A 32 -7.19 20.54 6.11
CA ILE A 32 -6.50 19.61 5.21
C ILE A 32 -6.15 18.33 5.96
N TYR A 33 -5.75 18.44 7.23
CA TYR A 33 -5.57 17.27 8.09
C TYR A 33 -6.82 16.38 8.12
N ARG A 34 -7.98 16.96 8.49
CA ARG A 34 -9.26 16.22 8.53
C ARG A 34 -9.63 15.62 7.19
N GLN A 35 -9.35 16.33 6.10
CA GLN A 35 -9.60 15.83 4.75
C GLN A 35 -8.68 14.64 4.40
N VAL A 36 -7.41 14.66 4.79
CA VAL A 36 -6.50 13.52 4.62
C VAL A 36 -6.99 12.30 5.40
N VAL A 37 -7.37 12.46 6.68
CA VAL A 37 -7.91 11.36 7.50
C VAL A 37 -9.16 10.76 6.86
N ARG A 38 -10.10 11.62 6.43
CA ARG A 38 -11.31 11.19 5.72
C ARG A 38 -10.99 10.38 4.45
N LEU A 39 -10.13 10.90 3.59
CA LEU A 39 -9.77 10.24 2.32
C LEU A 39 -9.04 8.90 2.55
N LEU A 40 -8.21 8.81 3.59
CA LEU A 40 -7.60 7.55 4.02
C LEU A 40 -8.66 6.54 4.49
N GLY A 41 -9.67 6.99 5.23
CA GLY A 41 -10.83 6.18 5.64
C GLY A 41 -11.69 5.71 4.46
N GLU A 42 -11.77 6.50 3.39
CA GLU A 42 -12.44 6.14 2.12
C GLU A 42 -11.56 5.23 1.22
N GLY A 43 -10.33 4.90 1.64
CA GLY A 43 -9.45 3.97 0.92
C GLY A 43 -8.66 4.60 -0.23
N TRP A 44 -8.54 5.93 -0.29
CA TRP A 44 -7.73 6.59 -1.32
C TRP A 44 -6.24 6.29 -1.14
N SER A 45 -5.52 6.12 -2.26
CA SER A 45 -4.08 5.92 -2.22
C SER A 45 -3.34 7.18 -1.77
N ALA A 46 -2.24 7.01 -1.02
CA ALA A 46 -1.44 8.13 -0.54
C ALA A 46 -0.99 9.06 -1.68
N ASN A 47 -0.69 8.53 -2.86
CA ASN A 47 -0.29 9.32 -4.04
C ASN A 47 -1.41 10.23 -4.53
N LYS A 48 -2.65 9.73 -4.55
CA LYS A 48 -3.82 10.51 -4.97
C LYS A 48 -4.11 11.62 -3.94
N ILE A 49 -3.99 11.29 -2.66
CA ILE A 49 -4.14 12.26 -1.55
C ILE A 49 -3.07 13.34 -1.61
N CYS A 50 -1.81 13.01 -1.89
CA CYS A 50 -0.74 14.00 -2.01
C CYS A 50 -1.05 15.05 -3.07
N LYS A 51 -1.52 14.61 -4.24
CA LYS A 51 -1.91 15.51 -5.35
C LYS A 51 -3.11 16.37 -4.99
N TRP A 52 -4.12 15.77 -4.36
CA TRP A 52 -5.39 16.43 -4.04
C TRP A 52 -5.27 17.43 -2.88
N CYS A 53 -4.55 17.07 -1.82
CA CYS A 53 -4.43 17.87 -0.60
C CYS A 53 -3.18 18.76 -0.58
N HIS A 54 -2.31 18.67 -1.59
CA HIS A 54 -1.01 19.35 -1.66
C HIS A 54 -0.17 19.12 -0.39
N VAL A 55 0.06 17.85 -0.08
CA VAL A 55 0.87 17.39 1.06
C VAL A 55 1.87 16.33 0.61
N THR A 56 2.97 16.18 1.34
CA THR A 56 3.97 15.16 1.04
C THR A 56 3.51 13.76 1.48
N ARG A 57 4.05 12.73 0.84
CA ARG A 57 3.72 11.32 1.13
C ARG A 57 4.09 10.95 2.57
N GLU A 58 5.18 11.50 3.09
CA GLU A 58 5.67 11.31 4.45
C GLU A 58 4.66 11.86 5.46
N THR A 59 4.05 13.00 5.15
CA THR A 59 3.00 13.61 5.98
C THR A 59 1.74 12.74 6.01
N VAL A 60 1.29 12.24 4.85
CA VAL A 60 0.15 11.33 4.76
C VAL A 60 0.41 10.05 5.57
N ARG A 61 1.60 9.44 5.45
CA ARG A 61 1.99 8.26 6.23
C ARG A 61 2.11 8.53 7.73
N ALA A 62 2.48 9.75 8.13
CA ALA A 62 2.50 10.13 9.54
C ALA A 62 1.08 10.24 10.11
N ILE A 63 0.14 10.78 9.33
CA ILE A 63 -1.28 10.87 9.69
C ILE A 63 -1.91 9.48 9.75
N GLU A 64 -1.65 8.64 8.75
CA GLU A 64 -2.16 7.26 8.70
C GLU A 64 -1.76 6.45 9.94
N ARG A 65 -0.49 6.56 10.37
CA ARG A 65 -0.02 5.89 11.58
C ARG A 65 -0.65 6.43 12.86
N ARG A 66 -0.89 7.74 12.92
CA ARG A 66 -1.47 8.41 14.09
C ARG A 66 -2.95 8.08 14.27
N GLU A 67 -3.71 8.15 13.18
CA GLU A 67 -5.16 7.97 13.17
C GLU A 67 -5.56 6.56 12.69
N ALA A 68 -4.66 5.58 12.84
CA ALA A 68 -4.83 4.23 12.30
C ALA A 68 -6.12 3.56 12.79
N VAL A 69 -6.48 3.79 14.06
CA VAL A 69 -7.69 3.24 14.68
C VAL A 69 -8.94 3.84 14.03
N GLU A 70 -9.07 5.17 14.02
CA GLU A 70 -10.22 5.88 13.42
C GLU A 70 -10.39 5.54 11.93
N ILE A 71 -9.28 5.53 11.18
CA ILE A 71 -9.29 5.17 9.75
C ILE A 71 -9.76 3.72 9.56
N SER A 72 -9.31 2.79 10.41
CA SER A 72 -9.71 1.39 10.36
C SER A 72 -11.19 1.20 10.68
N GLU A 73 -11.70 1.87 11.71
CA GLU A 73 -13.12 1.87 12.08
C GLU A 73 -13.99 2.43 10.94
N ARG A 74 -13.56 3.52 10.31
CA ARG A 74 -14.25 4.10 9.16
C ARG A 74 -14.33 3.11 8.00
N LYS A 75 -13.23 2.44 7.67
CA LYS A 75 -13.19 1.39 6.63
C LYS A 75 -14.13 0.24 6.96
N LYS A 76 -14.12 -0.25 8.20
CA LYS A 76 -15.03 -1.32 8.66
C LYS A 76 -16.50 -0.89 8.55
N SER A 77 -16.83 0.34 8.94
CA SER A 77 -18.18 0.89 8.82
C SER A 77 -18.65 0.94 7.37
N ILE A 78 -17.80 1.43 6.44
CA ILE A 78 -18.12 1.46 5.01
C ILE A 78 -18.33 0.04 4.47
N ILE A 79 -17.46 -0.90 4.84
CA ILE A 79 -17.59 -2.32 4.46
C ILE A 79 -18.92 -2.89 4.95
N GLY A 80 -19.30 -2.62 6.21
CA GLY A 80 -20.59 -3.07 6.76
C GLY A 80 -21.79 -2.50 6.01
N ILE A 81 -21.78 -1.19 5.69
CA ILE A 81 -22.84 -0.56 4.89
C ILE A 81 -22.93 -1.20 3.50
N LEU A 82 -21.79 -1.40 2.83
CA LEU A 82 -21.75 -2.07 1.53
C LEU A 82 -22.26 -3.52 1.61
N GLY A 83 -21.93 -4.23 2.70
CA GLY A 83 -22.45 -5.57 2.99
C GLY A 83 -23.98 -5.58 3.06
N ASN A 84 -24.57 -4.68 3.86
CA ASN A 84 -26.02 -4.56 3.98
C ASN A 84 -26.70 -4.20 2.65
N VAL A 85 -26.07 -3.32 1.85
CA VAL A 85 -26.56 -2.96 0.51
C VAL A 85 -26.50 -4.15 -0.43
N ALA A 86 -25.42 -4.93 -0.38
CA ALA A 86 -25.28 -6.14 -1.18
C ALA A 86 -26.33 -7.20 -0.80
N GLU A 87 -26.59 -7.39 0.50
CA GLU A 87 -27.64 -8.29 1.00
C GLU A 87 -29.03 -7.86 0.51
N LEU A 88 -29.39 -6.59 0.69
CA LEU A 88 -30.67 -6.05 0.21
C LEU A 88 -30.80 -6.15 -1.32
N GLY A 89 -29.70 -5.92 -2.04
CA GLY A 89 -29.63 -6.08 -3.48
C GLY A 89 -29.90 -7.53 -3.90
N ALA A 90 -29.29 -8.50 -3.22
CA ALA A 90 -29.50 -9.92 -3.47
C ALA A 90 -30.96 -10.34 -3.20
N SER A 91 -31.56 -9.93 -2.07
CA SER A 91 -32.97 -10.22 -1.78
C SER A 91 -33.91 -9.64 -2.84
N ARG A 92 -33.68 -8.40 -3.29
CA ARG A 92 -34.47 -7.80 -4.36
C ARG A 92 -34.28 -8.49 -5.71
N MET A 93 -33.07 -8.96 -6.00
CA MET A 93 -32.82 -9.75 -7.22
C MET A 93 -33.65 -11.03 -7.21
N GLU A 94 -33.72 -11.75 -6.09
CA GLU A 94 -34.57 -12.94 -5.94
C GLU A 94 -36.06 -12.64 -6.23
N GLU A 95 -36.59 -11.55 -5.68
CA GLU A 95 -38.00 -11.15 -5.89
C GLU A 95 -38.33 -10.71 -7.33
N THR A 96 -37.34 -10.25 -8.08
CA THR A 96 -37.52 -9.63 -9.40
C THR A 96 -37.06 -10.48 -10.57
N ILE A 97 -36.29 -11.55 -10.34
CA ILE A 97 -35.71 -12.38 -11.42
C ILE A 97 -36.78 -13.01 -12.34
N GLY A 98 -37.94 -13.37 -11.80
CA GLY A 98 -39.07 -13.91 -12.57
C GLY A 98 -39.95 -12.84 -13.24
N LYS A 99 -39.74 -11.57 -12.91
CA LYS A 99 -40.47 -10.42 -13.48
C LYS A 99 -39.61 -9.60 -14.45
N ALA A 100 -38.30 -9.81 -14.43
CA ALA A 100 -37.33 -9.15 -15.29
C ALA A 100 -37.39 -9.69 -16.72
N GLY A 101 -37.00 -8.86 -17.70
CA GLY A 101 -36.85 -9.33 -19.07
C GLY A 101 -35.78 -10.42 -19.18
N LEU A 102 -35.92 -11.33 -20.16
CA LEU A 102 -35.05 -12.50 -20.34
C LEU A 102 -33.55 -12.16 -20.34
N ARG A 103 -33.19 -11.00 -20.90
CA ARG A 103 -31.81 -10.48 -20.94
C ARG A 103 -31.28 -10.11 -19.56
N ASP A 104 -32.06 -9.40 -18.76
CA ASP A 104 -31.66 -8.96 -17.42
C ASP A 104 -31.62 -10.14 -16.46
N ALA A 105 -32.55 -11.08 -16.61
CA ALA A 105 -32.55 -12.36 -15.88
C ALA A 105 -31.29 -13.19 -16.19
N ALA A 106 -30.87 -13.28 -17.47
CA ALA A 106 -29.65 -13.99 -17.85
C ALA A 106 -28.38 -13.34 -17.27
N ILE A 107 -28.27 -12.01 -17.29
CA ILE A 107 -27.15 -11.27 -16.71
C ILE A 107 -27.11 -11.45 -15.18
N GLY A 108 -28.25 -11.26 -14.51
CA GLY A 108 -28.36 -11.41 -13.06
C GLY A 108 -28.02 -12.84 -12.60
N THR A 109 -28.48 -13.86 -13.34
CA THR A 109 -28.15 -15.26 -13.07
C THR A 109 -26.65 -15.52 -13.22
N GLY A 110 -26.02 -15.02 -14.29
CA GLY A 110 -24.58 -15.19 -14.50
C GLY A 110 -23.72 -14.58 -13.39
N ILE A 111 -24.08 -13.36 -12.94
CA ILE A 111 -23.40 -12.68 -11.82
C ILE A 111 -23.60 -13.47 -10.51
N ALA A 112 -24.81 -13.97 -10.25
CA ALA A 112 -25.10 -14.77 -9.07
C ALA A 112 -24.31 -16.09 -9.04
N VAL A 113 -24.20 -16.78 -10.18
CA VAL A 113 -23.39 -18.01 -10.31
C VAL A 113 -21.91 -17.73 -10.06
N ASP A 114 -21.36 -16.65 -10.62
CA ASP A 114 -19.96 -16.26 -10.38
C ASP A 114 -19.69 -15.96 -8.89
N LYS A 115 -20.61 -15.24 -8.23
CA LYS A 115 -20.52 -14.98 -6.78
C LYS A 115 -20.64 -16.24 -5.93
N MET A 116 -21.52 -17.18 -6.32
CA MET A 116 -21.62 -18.47 -5.66
C MET A 116 -20.31 -19.26 -5.77
N LEU A 117 -19.72 -19.35 -6.97
CA LEU A 117 -18.43 -20.01 -7.18
C LEU A 117 -17.30 -19.33 -6.38
N ALA A 118 -17.33 -18.00 -6.26
CA ALA A 118 -16.44 -17.24 -5.38
C ALA A 118 -16.57 -17.62 -3.91
N LEU A 119 -17.80 -17.77 -3.41
CA LEU A 119 -18.07 -18.11 -2.01
C LEU A 119 -17.78 -19.58 -1.69
N THR A 120 -18.00 -20.50 -2.63
CA THR A 120 -17.70 -21.94 -2.45
C THR A 120 -16.23 -22.27 -2.69
N GLY A 121 -15.41 -21.29 -3.04
CA GLY A 121 -13.99 -21.50 -3.38
C GLY A 121 -13.79 -22.26 -4.70
N GLN A 122 -14.84 -22.36 -5.51
CA GLN A 122 -14.85 -23.05 -6.81
C GLN A 122 -14.64 -22.08 -7.98
N LEU A 123 -13.98 -20.93 -7.73
CA LEU A 123 -13.52 -20.09 -8.82
C LEU A 123 -12.59 -20.90 -9.74
N PRO A 124 -12.55 -20.58 -11.04
CA PRO A 124 -11.43 -21.00 -11.88
C PRO A 124 -10.15 -20.37 -11.30
N SER A 125 -9.53 -21.08 -10.36
CA SER A 125 -8.26 -20.70 -9.79
C SER A 125 -7.23 -20.72 -10.91
N VAL A 126 -6.60 -19.58 -11.18
CA VAL A 126 -5.35 -19.57 -11.93
C VAL A 126 -4.34 -20.25 -11.02
N GLN A 127 -4.15 -21.56 -11.19
CA GLN A 127 -3.10 -22.30 -10.51
C GLN A 127 -1.76 -21.78 -11.01
N ILE A 128 -1.15 -20.87 -10.26
CA ILE A 128 0.26 -20.51 -10.47
C ILE A 128 1.09 -21.64 -9.87
N ALA A 129 1.39 -22.65 -10.67
CA ALA A 129 2.34 -23.68 -10.31
C ALA A 129 3.75 -23.05 -10.29
N VAL A 130 4.22 -22.65 -9.11
CA VAL A 130 5.61 -22.26 -8.92
C VAL A 130 6.44 -23.55 -8.90
N VAL A 131 7.03 -23.89 -10.05
CA VAL A 131 7.98 -25.00 -10.14
C VAL A 131 9.25 -24.59 -9.41
N MET A 132 9.44 -25.12 -8.20
CA MET A 132 10.67 -24.89 -7.45
C MET A 132 11.79 -25.73 -8.06
N PRO A 133 12.95 -25.15 -8.41
CA PRO A 133 14.07 -25.92 -8.91
C PRO A 133 14.54 -26.92 -7.87
N THR A 134 14.93 -28.10 -8.35
CA THR A 134 15.48 -29.20 -7.57
C THR A 134 16.77 -28.78 -6.85
N PRO A 135 17.22 -29.53 -5.81
CA PRO A 135 18.45 -29.21 -5.08
C PRO A 135 19.69 -29.13 -5.98
N GLU A 136 19.72 -29.94 -7.03
CA GLU A 136 20.80 -30.00 -8.04
C GLU A 136 20.80 -28.74 -8.92
N GLU A 137 19.65 -28.37 -9.50
CA GLU A 137 19.49 -27.15 -10.29
C GLU A 137 19.80 -25.89 -9.47
N ARG A 138 19.46 -25.87 -8.17
CA ARG A 138 19.83 -24.78 -7.26
C ARG A 138 21.34 -24.70 -7.00
N ALA A 139 22.06 -25.81 -7.05
CA ALA A 139 23.51 -25.82 -6.90
C ALA A 139 24.17 -25.27 -8.16
N GLU A 140 23.65 -25.64 -9.34
CA GLU A 140 24.10 -25.11 -10.63
C GLU A 140 23.86 -23.61 -10.75
N LEU A 141 22.67 -23.12 -10.41
CA LEU A 141 22.34 -21.70 -10.40
C LEU A 141 23.29 -20.90 -9.49
N ARG A 142 23.57 -21.42 -8.28
CA ARG A 142 24.54 -20.80 -7.36
C ARG A 142 25.97 -20.77 -7.93
N ALA A 143 26.37 -21.81 -8.65
CA ALA A 143 27.67 -21.84 -9.30
C ALA A 143 27.76 -20.84 -10.47
N VAL A 144 26.64 -20.63 -11.19
CA VAL A 144 26.53 -19.61 -12.24
C VAL A 144 26.59 -18.21 -11.64
N ASP A 145 25.80 -17.95 -10.60
CA ASP A 145 25.79 -16.65 -9.89
C ASP A 145 27.18 -16.29 -9.37
N ALA A 146 27.89 -17.26 -8.75
CA ALA A 146 29.25 -17.03 -8.27
C ALA A 146 30.25 -16.68 -9.39
N LYS A 147 30.08 -17.28 -10.58
CA LYS A 147 30.90 -16.93 -11.77
C LYS A 147 30.58 -15.53 -12.26
N LEU A 148 29.30 -15.17 -12.30
CA LEU A 148 28.85 -13.83 -12.72
C LEU A 148 29.35 -12.75 -11.74
N ASP A 149 29.31 -13.01 -10.43
CA ASP A 149 29.85 -12.11 -9.41
C ASP A 149 31.36 -11.91 -9.54
N ALA A 150 32.11 -12.98 -9.84
CA ALA A 150 33.56 -12.88 -10.07
C ALA A 150 33.89 -12.04 -11.33
N ILE A 151 33.09 -12.18 -12.38
CA ILE A 151 33.21 -11.36 -13.60
C ILE A 151 32.85 -9.89 -13.28
N ALA A 152 31.75 -9.66 -12.58
CA ALA A 152 31.33 -8.31 -12.18
C ALA A 152 32.38 -7.62 -11.30
N ALA A 153 33.01 -8.35 -10.37
CA ALA A 153 34.10 -7.84 -9.55
C ALA A 153 35.33 -7.45 -10.38
N ARG A 154 35.71 -8.29 -11.37
CA ARG A 154 36.80 -7.99 -12.29
C ARG A 154 36.52 -6.78 -13.17
N LEU A 155 35.29 -6.66 -13.68
CA LEU A 155 34.87 -5.50 -14.47
C LEU A 155 34.86 -4.21 -13.65
N ARG A 156 34.44 -4.25 -12.37
CA ARG A 156 34.54 -3.09 -11.46
C ARG A 156 35.99 -2.71 -11.15
N ALA A 157 36.89 -3.68 -11.03
CA ALA A 157 38.30 -3.43 -10.78
C ALA A 157 39.05 -2.91 -12.03
N ALA A 158 38.62 -3.33 -13.22
CA ALA A 158 39.18 -2.91 -14.50
C ALA A 158 38.56 -1.62 -15.05
N ALA A 159 37.46 -1.14 -14.48
CA ALA A 159 36.86 0.14 -14.85
C ALA A 159 37.85 1.27 -14.52
N PRO A 160 38.28 2.08 -15.50
CA PRO A 160 39.12 3.23 -15.23
C PRO A 160 38.37 4.16 -14.26
N ARG A 161 39.08 4.65 -13.24
CA ARG A 161 38.64 5.79 -12.45
C ARG A 161 38.63 6.99 -13.39
N ASP A 162 37.55 7.21 -14.13
CA ASP A 162 37.38 8.44 -14.88
C ASP A 162 37.31 9.62 -13.90
N ALA A 163 38.44 10.32 -13.86
CA ALA A 163 38.64 11.76 -13.82
C ALA A 163 37.57 12.60 -13.09
N GLY A 164 37.90 12.97 -11.87
CA GLY A 164 37.31 14.11 -11.17
C GLY A 164 38.41 14.92 -10.47
N ALA A 165 39.15 15.70 -11.26
CA ALA A 165 39.96 16.83 -10.82
C ALA A 165 39.82 17.95 -11.85
#